data_AF-A0A1H5XUF3-F1
#
_entry.id   AF-A0A1H5XUF3-F1
#
_cell.length_a   1.000
_cell.length_b   1.000
_cell.length_c   1.000
_cell.angle_alpha   90.00
_cell.angle_beta   90.00
_cell.angle_gamma   90.00
#
_symmetry.space_group_name_H-M   'P 1'
#
loop_
_entity.id
_entity.type
_entity.pdbx_description
1 polymer ?
#
loop_
_entity_poly.entity_id
_entity_poly.type
_entity_poly.pdbx_seq_one_letter_code
_entity_poly.pdbx_strand_id
1 'polypeptide(L)'
;MSSKRKVTERDLRMPEFRDADLEDLEFRDDGQLVRKDRWERGIRRIAGVFGINHSFEIDEVVNSVRLLVDQVSHWESVEDTDWEDIPTGLKAVDIMAFDGSVLMGATYLPDSDVWRWCDMPVFNRSEVEYWRGTRMKNADEVESV
;
A
#
# COMPACT_ATOMS: atom_id res chain seq x y z
N MET A 1 5.97 -39.19 -9.84
CA MET A 1 5.56 -38.62 -11.15
C MET A 1 4.10 -38.20 -11.01
N SER A 2 3.82 -36.89 -10.84
CA SER A 2 2.45 -36.41 -10.70
C SER A 2 1.85 -36.25 -12.10
N SER A 3 0.88 -37.11 -12.43
CA SER A 3 0.13 -37.06 -13.68
C SER A 3 -0.81 -35.83 -13.62
N LYS A 4 -0.36 -34.68 -14.12
CA LYS A 4 -1.19 -33.47 -14.21
C LYS A 4 -2.35 -33.72 -15.18
N ARG A 5 -3.56 -33.86 -14.64
CA ARG A 5 -4.82 -34.02 -15.39
C ARG A 5 -4.96 -32.88 -16.41
N LYS A 6 -5.30 -33.19 -17.66
CA LYS A 6 -5.56 -32.19 -18.70
C LYS A 6 -6.82 -31.38 -18.37
N VAL A 7 -6.77 -30.05 -18.54
CA VAL A 7 -7.94 -29.17 -18.39
C VAL A 7 -8.94 -29.47 -19.52
N THR A 8 -10.24 -29.52 -19.19
CA THR A 8 -11.31 -29.83 -20.15
C THR A 8 -12.41 -28.77 -20.11
N GLU A 9 -13.25 -28.72 -21.15
CA GLU A 9 -14.40 -27.80 -21.21
C GLU A 9 -15.38 -27.96 -20.03
N ARG A 10 -15.44 -29.15 -19.40
CA ARG A 10 -16.28 -29.35 -18.21
C ARG A 10 -15.83 -28.51 -17.02
N ASP A 11 -14.55 -28.17 -16.96
CA ASP A 11 -13.96 -27.36 -15.90
C ASP A 11 -14.27 -25.86 -16.11
N LEU A 12 -14.62 -25.43 -17.33
CA LEU A 12 -14.99 -24.05 -17.68
C LEU A 12 -16.46 -23.69 -17.37
N ARG A 13 -17.20 -24.57 -16.69
CA ARG A 13 -18.62 -24.31 -16.37
C ARG A 13 -18.82 -23.20 -15.33
N MET A 14 -17.76 -22.75 -14.65
CA MET A 14 -17.83 -21.63 -13.73
C MET A 14 -17.87 -20.30 -14.50
N PRO A 15 -18.71 -19.33 -14.08
CA PRO A 15 -18.89 -18.06 -14.81
C PRO A 15 -17.58 -17.30 -15.08
N GLU A 16 -16.60 -17.42 -14.20
CA GLU A 16 -15.28 -16.76 -14.25
C GLU A 16 -14.32 -17.32 -15.32
N PHE A 17 -14.62 -18.47 -15.95
CA PHE A 17 -13.78 -19.10 -16.98
C PHE A 17 -14.51 -19.30 -18.31
N ARG A 18 -15.68 -18.67 -18.49
CA ARG A 18 -16.59 -18.91 -19.62
C ARG A 18 -15.98 -18.65 -21.01
N ASP A 19 -15.00 -17.75 -21.09
CA ASP A 19 -14.30 -17.37 -22.32
C ASP A 19 -12.78 -17.58 -22.24
N ALA A 20 -12.30 -18.34 -21.25
CA ALA A 20 -10.87 -18.59 -21.07
C ALA A 20 -10.39 -19.70 -22.01
N ASP A 21 -9.26 -19.50 -22.68
CA ASP A 21 -8.62 -20.56 -23.47
C ASP A 21 -8.09 -21.66 -22.53
N LEU A 22 -8.40 -22.92 -22.87
CA LEU A 22 -7.91 -24.10 -22.14
C LEU A 22 -6.38 -24.15 -22.11
N GLU A 23 -5.72 -23.64 -23.15
CA GLU A 23 -4.26 -23.60 -23.24
C GLU A 23 -3.64 -22.63 -22.24
N ASP A 24 -4.40 -21.65 -21.75
CA ASP A 24 -3.93 -20.66 -20.77
C ASP A 24 -4.17 -21.09 -19.32
N LEU A 25 -4.74 -22.27 -19.09
CA LEU A 25 -5.13 -22.75 -17.76
C LEU A 25 -4.28 -23.94 -17.31
N GLU A 26 -4.08 -24.04 -15.99
CA GLU A 26 -3.45 -25.18 -15.35
C GLU A 26 -4.07 -25.46 -13.97
N PHE A 27 -3.97 -26.72 -13.54
CA PHE A 27 -4.27 -27.08 -12.15
C PHE A 27 -3.06 -26.77 -11.28
N ARG A 28 -3.30 -26.01 -10.21
CA ARG A 28 -2.36 -25.82 -9.12
C ARG A 28 -2.32 -27.08 -8.24
N ASP A 29 -1.28 -27.19 -7.42
CA ASP A 29 -1.06 -28.33 -6.52
C ASP A 29 -2.19 -28.53 -5.48
N ASP A 30 -2.98 -27.48 -5.21
CA ASP A 30 -4.19 -27.50 -4.38
C ASP A 30 -5.46 -27.96 -5.13
N GLY A 31 -5.34 -28.26 -6.44
CA GLY A 31 -6.46 -28.67 -7.29
C GLY A 31 -7.26 -27.52 -7.88
N GLN A 32 -6.89 -26.26 -7.62
CA GLN A 32 -7.58 -25.10 -8.18
C GLN A 32 -7.18 -24.88 -9.65
N LEU A 33 -8.18 -24.60 -10.50
CA LEU A 33 -7.94 -24.20 -11.89
C LEU A 33 -7.53 -22.72 -11.93
N VAL A 34 -6.37 -22.44 -12.47
CA VAL A 34 -5.80 -21.09 -12.52
C VAL A 34 -5.16 -20.81 -13.87
N ARG A 35 -4.98 -19.53 -14.22
CA ARG A 35 -4.23 -19.15 -15.44
C ARG A 35 -2.72 -19.38 -15.27
N LYS A 36 -2.06 -19.87 -16.32
CA LYS A 36 -0.61 -20.11 -16.38
C LYS A 36 0.20 -18.82 -16.19
N ASP A 37 -0.27 -17.72 -16.77
CA ASP A 37 0.39 -16.41 -16.72
C ASP A 37 0.17 -15.63 -15.40
N ARG A 38 -0.51 -16.23 -14.39
CA ARG A 38 -0.89 -15.51 -13.15
C ARG A 38 0.30 -14.88 -12.42
N TRP A 39 1.45 -15.55 -12.43
CA TRP A 39 2.68 -15.07 -11.79
C TRP A 39 3.27 -13.89 -12.55
N GLU A 40 3.31 -13.98 -13.88
CA GLU A 40 3.78 -12.90 -14.75
C GLU A 40 2.89 -11.64 -14.60
N ARG A 41 1.57 -11.81 -14.62
CA ARG A 41 0.62 -10.72 -14.38
C ARG A 41 0.75 -10.14 -12.97
N GLY A 42 0.96 -11.00 -11.97
CA GLY A 42 1.18 -10.60 -10.58
C GLY A 42 2.43 -9.73 -10.43
N ILE A 43 3.58 -10.19 -10.92
CA ILE A 43 4.82 -9.42 -10.83
C ILE A 43 4.75 -8.15 -11.69
N ARG A 44 4.16 -8.17 -12.89
CA ARG A 44 3.94 -6.95 -13.69
C ARG A 44 3.11 -5.90 -12.95
N ARG A 45 2.09 -6.32 -12.21
CA ARG A 45 1.28 -5.41 -11.41
C ARG A 45 2.09 -4.77 -10.29
N ILE A 46 2.91 -5.56 -9.59
CA ILE A 46 3.81 -5.05 -8.54
C ILE A 46 4.85 -4.09 -9.15
N ALA A 47 5.47 -4.47 -10.27
CA ALA A 47 6.43 -3.63 -10.99
C ALA A 47 5.80 -2.27 -11.38
N GLY A 48 4.56 -2.28 -11.88
CA GLY A 48 3.83 -1.06 -12.20
C GLY A 48 3.58 -0.13 -11.00
N VAL A 49 3.39 -0.67 -9.79
CA VAL A 49 3.29 0.14 -8.56
C VAL A 49 4.60 0.91 -8.30
N PHE A 50 5.74 0.30 -8.63
CA PHE A 50 7.06 0.95 -8.54
C PHE A 50 7.43 1.77 -9.79
N GLY A 51 6.51 1.96 -10.74
CA GLY A 51 6.75 2.70 -11.99
C GLY A 51 7.68 1.98 -12.97
N ILE A 52 7.93 0.69 -12.78
CA ILE A 52 8.77 -0.13 -13.65
C ILE A 52 7.91 -0.60 -14.83
N ASN A 53 7.90 0.21 -15.88
CA ASN A 53 6.96 0.08 -17.00
C ASN A 53 7.52 -0.67 -18.23
N HIS A 54 8.78 -1.13 -18.18
CA HIS A 54 9.50 -1.79 -19.27
C HIS A 54 9.93 -3.22 -18.90
N SER A 55 10.69 -3.89 -19.77
CA SER A 55 11.32 -5.19 -19.42
C SER A 55 12.09 -5.02 -18.10
N PHE A 56 11.75 -5.83 -17.10
CA PHE A 56 12.34 -5.77 -15.77
C PHE A 56 12.89 -7.14 -15.40
N GLU A 57 13.90 -7.13 -14.55
CA GLU A 57 14.36 -8.34 -13.88
C GLU A 57 13.57 -8.52 -12.57
N ILE A 58 13.24 -9.78 -12.22
CA ILE A 58 12.48 -10.07 -10.99
C ILE A 58 13.21 -9.53 -9.76
N ASP A 59 14.53 -9.58 -9.75
CA ASP A 59 15.37 -9.08 -8.65
C ASP A 59 15.23 -7.56 -8.46
N GLU A 60 14.97 -6.78 -9.51
CA GLU A 60 14.72 -5.34 -9.41
C GLU A 60 13.42 -5.05 -8.66
N VAL A 61 12.38 -5.84 -8.95
CA VAL A 61 11.08 -5.75 -8.27
C VAL A 61 11.23 -6.16 -6.80
N VAL A 62 11.93 -7.27 -6.54
CA VAL A 62 12.17 -7.75 -5.17
C VAL A 62 12.99 -6.74 -4.36
N ASN A 63 14.02 -6.12 -4.95
CA ASN A 63 14.82 -5.10 -4.28
C ASN A 63 13.99 -3.84 -4.00
N SER A 64 13.15 -3.40 -4.93
CA SER A 64 12.23 -2.27 -4.70
C SER A 64 11.28 -2.53 -3.54
N VAL A 65 10.73 -3.76 -3.44
CA VAL A 65 9.88 -4.16 -2.31
C VAL A 65 10.67 -4.16 -1.00
N ARG A 66 11.90 -4.69 -0.98
CA ARG A 66 12.76 -4.69 0.22
C ARG A 66 13.09 -3.28 0.69
N LEU A 67 13.44 -2.39 -0.23
CA LEU A 67 13.71 -0.98 0.07
C LEU A 67 12.48 -0.29 0.67
N LEU A 68 11.28 -0.59 0.16
CA LEU A 68 10.04 -0.07 0.74
C LEU A 68 9.83 -0.58 2.18
N VAL A 69 10.04 -1.87 2.42
CA VAL A 69 9.93 -2.46 3.76
C VAL A 69 10.97 -1.86 4.71
N ASP A 70 12.22 -1.69 4.27
CA ASP A 70 13.29 -1.08 5.07
C ASP A 70 12.99 0.39 5.38
N GLN A 71 12.45 1.14 4.41
CA GLN A 71 12.01 2.52 4.63
C GLN A 71 10.90 2.60 5.67
N VAL A 72 9.97 1.64 5.69
CA VAL A 72 8.90 1.55 6.69
C VAL A 72 9.43 1.03 8.04
N SER A 73 10.49 0.22 8.06
CA SER A 73 11.03 -0.44 9.26
C SER A 73 11.59 0.51 10.34
N HIS A 74 11.85 1.77 9.98
CA HIS A 74 12.32 2.81 10.90
C HIS A 74 11.21 3.74 11.40
N TRP A 75 9.95 3.50 11.02
CA TRP A 75 8.81 4.26 11.51
C TRP A 75 8.10 3.47 12.59
N GLU A 76 8.11 3.99 13.81
CA GLU A 76 7.24 3.48 14.87
C GLU A 76 5.85 4.10 14.74
N SER A 77 4.83 3.28 14.96
CA SER A 77 3.45 3.76 15.03
C SER A 77 3.30 4.67 16.25
N VAL A 78 2.67 5.83 16.07
CA VAL A 78 2.34 6.75 17.18
C VAL A 78 1.48 6.05 18.24
N GLU A 79 0.67 5.06 17.86
CA GLU A 79 -0.16 4.28 18.78
C GLU A 79 0.66 3.32 19.65
N ASP A 80 1.85 2.94 19.18
CA ASP A 80 2.76 1.98 19.83
C ASP A 80 3.92 2.68 20.56
N THR A 81 4.05 4.02 20.43
CA THR A 81 5.08 4.82 21.09
C THR A 81 4.69 5.16 22.53
N ASP A 82 5.55 4.85 23.51
CA ASP A 82 5.35 5.27 24.90
C ASP A 82 5.78 6.74 25.09
N TRP A 83 5.26 7.43 26.10
CA TRP A 83 5.55 8.84 26.37
C TRP A 83 7.04 9.10 26.66
N GLU A 84 7.79 8.06 27.07
CA GLU A 84 9.24 8.09 27.29
C GLU A 84 10.05 8.13 25.98
N ASP A 85 9.48 7.58 24.90
CA ASP A 85 10.11 7.50 23.57
C ASP A 85 9.81 8.74 22.71
N ILE A 86 8.84 9.58 23.12
CA ILE A 86 8.50 10.82 22.42
C ILE A 86 9.59 11.87 22.69
N PRO A 87 10.29 12.37 21.65
CA PRO A 87 11.29 13.41 21.84
C PRO A 87 10.62 14.71 22.28
N THR A 88 10.78 15.03 23.56
CA THR A 88 10.19 16.22 24.18
C THR A 88 11.03 17.47 23.93
N GLY A 89 10.38 18.53 23.46
CA GLY A 89 10.82 19.93 23.56
C GLY A 89 12.10 20.36 22.83
N LEU A 90 12.92 19.46 22.27
CA LEU A 90 14.26 19.82 21.75
C LEU A 90 14.66 19.16 20.44
N LYS A 91 14.00 18.08 20.01
CA LYS A 91 14.32 17.41 18.73
C LYS A 91 13.07 17.30 17.89
N ALA A 92 13.14 17.90 16.72
CA ALA A 92 12.13 17.71 15.71
C ALA A 92 12.25 16.29 15.12
N VAL A 93 11.12 15.67 14.81
CA VAL A 93 11.02 14.40 14.11
C VAL A 93 10.21 14.57 12.84
N ASP A 94 10.37 13.64 11.92
CA ASP A 94 9.49 13.56 10.77
C ASP A 94 8.29 12.69 11.14
N ILE A 95 7.10 13.01 10.61
CA ILE A 95 5.86 12.25 10.83
C ILE A 95 5.33 11.80 9.47
N MET A 96 5.15 10.49 9.29
CA MET A 96 4.54 9.93 8.10
C MET A 96 3.03 9.78 8.30
N ALA A 97 2.24 10.35 7.39
CA ALA A 97 0.79 10.18 7.35
C ALA A 97 0.41 8.87 6.64
N PHE A 98 -0.84 8.43 6.84
CA PHE A 98 -1.36 7.20 6.23
C PHE A 98 -1.31 7.19 4.69
N ASP A 99 -1.35 8.36 4.05
CA ASP A 99 -1.25 8.49 2.59
C ASP A 99 0.20 8.48 2.08
N GLY A 100 1.18 8.24 2.94
CA GLY A 100 2.61 8.20 2.63
C GLY A 100 3.26 9.58 2.54
N SER A 101 2.52 10.67 2.75
CA SER A 101 3.11 12.00 2.87
C SER A 101 3.91 12.13 4.17
N VAL A 102 5.02 12.88 4.14
CA VAL A 102 5.91 13.08 5.29
C VAL A 102 5.93 14.54 5.70
N LEU A 103 5.53 14.81 6.94
CA LEU A 103 5.64 16.10 7.60
C LEU A 103 7.01 16.17 8.29
N MET A 104 7.95 16.88 7.66
CA MET A 104 9.29 17.01 8.22
C MET A 104 9.34 18.04 9.34
N GLY A 105 10.13 17.76 10.38
CA GLY A 105 10.47 18.74 11.41
C GLY A 105 9.31 19.11 12.35
N ALA A 106 8.53 18.12 12.78
CA ALA A 106 7.50 18.26 13.80
C ALA A 106 8.07 18.15 15.22
N THR A 107 7.56 18.97 16.15
CA THR A 107 7.99 18.98 17.56
C THR A 107 6.78 18.69 18.45
N TYR A 108 6.93 17.77 19.41
CA TYR A 108 5.88 17.46 20.37
C TYR A 108 5.86 18.43 21.56
N LEU A 109 4.67 18.92 21.91
CA LEU A 109 4.41 19.73 23.09
C LEU A 109 3.73 18.88 24.17
N PRO A 110 4.47 18.40 25.19
CA PRO A 110 3.90 17.53 26.23
C PRO A 110 2.84 18.23 27.09
N ASP A 111 2.90 19.54 27.28
CA ASP A 111 1.94 20.29 28.10
C ASP A 111 0.52 20.33 27.50
N SER A 112 0.41 20.14 26.19
CA SER A 112 -0.86 20.26 25.45
C SER A 112 -1.17 19.05 24.57
N ASP A 113 -0.35 18.00 24.60
CA ASP A 113 -0.51 16.75 23.84
C ASP A 113 -0.74 17.00 22.33
N VAL A 114 0.14 17.82 21.74
CA VAL A 114 0.02 18.25 20.34
C VAL A 114 1.38 18.31 19.65
N TRP A 115 1.37 18.01 18.35
CA TRP A 115 2.52 18.17 17.47
C TRP A 115 2.47 19.54 16.77
N ARG A 116 3.55 20.31 16.88
CA ARG A 116 3.77 21.56 16.11
C ARG A 116 4.60 21.28 14.88
N TRP A 117 4.24 21.91 13.75
CA TRP A 117 4.97 21.78 12.50
C TRP A 117 5.47 23.15 12.04
N CYS A 118 6.76 23.29 11.73
CA CYS A 118 7.36 24.53 11.20
C CYS A 118 7.01 25.80 12.01
N ASP A 119 6.95 25.69 13.35
CA ASP A 119 6.49 26.75 14.25
C ASP A 119 5.07 27.27 14.02
N MET A 120 4.30 26.69 13.10
CA MET A 120 2.91 27.04 12.87
C MET A 120 2.07 26.64 14.09
N PRO A 121 1.07 27.46 14.46
CA PRO A 121 0.12 27.09 15.49
C PRO A 121 -0.59 25.80 15.06
N VAL A 122 -0.73 24.88 16.02
CA VAL A 122 -1.41 23.60 15.84
C VAL A 122 -2.82 23.87 15.32
N PHE A 123 -3.23 23.17 14.26
CA PHE A 123 -4.63 23.16 13.86
C PHE A 123 -5.45 22.63 15.02
N ASN A 124 -6.37 23.44 15.55
CA ASN A 124 -7.26 22.95 16.57
C ASN A 124 -8.16 21.84 15.98
N ARG A 125 -8.71 20.99 16.85
CA ARG A 125 -9.56 19.86 16.43
C ARG A 125 -10.64 20.28 15.43
N SER A 126 -11.25 21.45 15.63
CA SER A 126 -12.30 21.99 14.75
C SER A 126 -11.77 22.39 13.38
N GLU A 127 -10.55 22.91 13.29
CA GLU A 127 -9.88 23.22 12.02
C GLU A 127 -9.51 21.95 11.26
N VAL A 128 -9.06 20.90 11.95
CA VAL A 128 -8.79 19.58 11.35
C VAL A 128 -10.09 18.92 10.85
N GLU A 129 -11.16 18.96 11.66
CA GLU A 129 -12.48 18.44 11.29
C GLU A 129 -13.06 19.20 10.09
N TYR A 130 -12.92 20.52 10.07
CA TYR A 130 -13.32 21.35 8.93
C TYR A 130 -12.54 21.00 7.66
N TRP A 131 -11.22 20.88 7.74
CA TRP A 131 -10.35 20.50 6.62
C TRP A 131 -10.69 19.11 6.07
N ARG A 132 -10.88 18.11 6.95
CA ARG A 132 -11.32 16.75 6.56
C ARG A 132 -12.65 16.80 5.81
N GLY A 133 -13.61 17.57 6.33
CA GLY A 133 -14.91 17.75 5.70
C GLY A 133 -14.84 18.45 4.33
N THR A 134 -13.84 19.31 4.10
CA THR A 134 -13.62 19.95 2.79
C THR A 134 -12.97 18.99 1.79
N ARG A 135 -12.01 18.17 2.24
CA ARG A 135 -11.33 17.18 1.38
C ARG A 135 -12.29 16.08 0.90
N MET A 136 -13.17 15.57 1.77
CA MET A 136 -14.18 14.56 1.39
C MET A 136 -15.15 15.09 0.32
N LYS A 137 -15.62 16.34 0.47
CA LYS A 137 -16.51 16.97 -0.53
C LYS A 137 -15.85 17.13 -1.90
N ASN A 138 -14.56 17.49 -1.93
CA ASN A 138 -13.83 17.64 -3.18
C ASN A 138 -13.52 16.28 -3.84
N ALA A 139 -13.37 15.20 -3.07
CA ALA A 139 -13.20 13.85 -3.61
C ALA A 139 -14.48 13.33 -4.28
N ASP A 140 -15.64 13.56 -3.64
CA ASP A 140 -16.96 13.20 -4.17
C ASP A 140 -17.30 13.97 -5.47
N GLU A 141 -16.87 15.23 -5.60
CA GLU A 141 -17.06 16.02 -6.83
C GLU A 141 -16.16 15.52 -7.98
N VAL A 142 -14.94 15.06 -7.71
CA VAL A 142 -14.00 14.57 -8.74
C VAL A 142 -14.38 13.18 -9.25
N GLU A 143 -15.04 12.33 -8.46
CA GLU A 143 -15.58 11.03 -8.91
C GLU A 143 -16.93 11.14 -9.65
N SER A 144 -17.53 12.33 -9.68
CA SER A 144 -18.83 12.58 -10.35
C SER A 144 -18.71 13.16 -11.79
N VAL A 145 -17.50 13.24 -12.34
CA VAL A 145 -17.19 13.72 -13.70
C VAL A 145 -16.75 12.59 -14.61
#